data_AF-A0A4V1WXN9-F1
#
_entry.id   AF-A0A4V1WXN9-F1
#
_cell.length_a   1.000
_cell.length_b   1.000
_cell.length_c   1.000
_cell.angle_alpha   90.00
_cell.angle_beta   90.00
_cell.angle_gamma   90.00
#
_symmetry.space_group_name_H-M   'P 1'
#
loop_
_entity.id
_entity.type
_entity.pdbx_description
1 polymer ?
#
loop_
_entity_poly.entity_id
_entity_poly.type
_entity_poly.pdbx_seq_one_letter_code
_entity_poly.pdbx_strand_id
1 'polypeptide(L)'
;YPNYSDPTNLAIRRINWSPPFQAPFEARIGSGNSTSLRSFIAASHAYEKLLSAEENLYEYRLNEGECVIFDNRRVLHARKAFDASKGERWLKGAYVDDDVFFSKLRVLEEKFEGKWVAEGVVRHAVK
;
A
#
# COMPACT_ATOMS: atom_id res chain seq x y z
N TYR A 1 13.94 -21.12 12.29
CA TYR A 1 12.97 -20.02 12.48
C TYR A 1 13.60 -19.01 13.42
N PRO A 2 13.82 -17.74 13.04
CA PRO A 2 14.56 -16.79 13.88
C PRO A 2 13.83 -16.49 15.20
N ASN A 3 14.60 -16.24 16.26
CA ASN A 3 14.19 -16.20 17.67
C ASN A 3 13.31 -14.99 18.05
N TYR A 4 12.33 -15.25 18.92
CA TYR A 4 11.27 -14.37 19.43
C TYR A 4 11.66 -13.49 20.64
N SER A 5 12.94 -13.34 20.96
CA SER A 5 13.38 -12.78 22.26
C SER A 5 13.64 -11.27 22.29
N ASP A 6 13.13 -10.49 21.34
CA ASP A 6 13.27 -9.02 21.34
C ASP A 6 11.87 -8.38 21.13
N PRO A 7 11.53 -7.27 21.81
CA PRO A 7 10.15 -6.79 21.93
C PRO A 7 9.54 -6.59 20.55
N THR A 8 8.35 -7.15 20.34
CA THR A 8 7.67 -7.31 19.03
C THR A 8 7.18 -5.98 18.45
N ASN A 9 8.10 -5.06 18.15
CA ASN A 9 7.85 -3.78 17.50
C ASN A 9 8.05 -3.90 15.98
N LEU A 10 7.41 -4.91 15.37
CA LEU A 10 7.46 -5.09 13.92
C LEU A 10 6.46 -4.13 13.27
N ALA A 11 6.89 -2.89 13.03
CA ALA A 11 6.12 -1.95 12.24
C ALA A 11 5.71 -2.59 10.90
N ILE A 12 4.43 -2.53 10.55
CA ILE A 12 3.92 -3.03 9.27
C ILE A 12 4.58 -2.22 8.15
N ARG A 13 5.46 -2.87 7.39
CA ARG A 13 6.22 -2.19 6.32
C ARG A 13 5.45 -2.11 5.01
N ARG A 14 4.65 -3.15 4.71
CA ARG A 14 3.98 -3.30 3.41
C ARG A 14 2.68 -4.08 3.56
N ILE A 15 1.66 -3.69 2.81
CA ILE A 15 0.40 -4.40 2.65
C ILE A 15 0.38 -5.07 1.27
N ASN A 16 -0.02 -6.35 1.22
CA ASN A 16 -0.32 -7.07 -0.02
C ASN A 16 -1.75 -7.57 0.07
N TRP A 17 -2.71 -6.75 -0.33
CA TRP A 17 -4.12 -7.08 -0.27
C TRP A 17 -4.77 -6.84 -1.63
N SER A 18 -5.22 -7.92 -2.26
CA SER A 18 -5.97 -7.83 -3.50
C SER A 18 -6.86 -9.07 -3.67
N PRO A 19 -8.06 -9.09 -3.08
CA PRO A 19 -8.95 -10.24 -3.09
C PRO A 19 -9.23 -10.82 -4.50
N PRO A 20 -9.42 -10.01 -5.57
CA PRO A 20 -9.68 -10.54 -6.90
C PRO A 20 -8.48 -11.24 -7.56
N PHE A 21 -7.26 -11.01 -7.08
CA PHE A 21 -6.02 -11.52 -7.69
C PHE A 21 -5.28 -12.53 -6.80
N GLN A 22 -6.02 -13.22 -5.92
CA GLN A 22 -5.45 -14.31 -5.12
C GLN A 22 -5.29 -15.56 -6.00
N ALA A 23 -4.07 -16.07 -6.13
CA ALA A 23 -3.84 -17.40 -6.69
C ALA A 23 -4.39 -18.47 -5.73
N PRO A 24 -4.78 -19.67 -6.20
CA PRO A 24 -5.24 -20.76 -5.34
C PRO A 24 -4.23 -21.00 -4.20
N PHE A 25 -4.61 -20.58 -3.00
CA PHE A 25 -3.76 -20.58 -1.82
C PHE A 25 -4.22 -21.61 -0.80
N GLU A 26 -5.36 -22.26 -1.05
CA GLU A 26 -5.95 -23.32 -0.24
C GLU A 26 -4.99 -24.50 -0.06
N ALA A 27 -4.17 -24.79 -1.07
CA ALA A 27 -3.11 -25.80 -0.99
C ALA A 27 -2.02 -25.45 0.03
N ARG A 28 -1.75 -24.15 0.26
CA ARG A 28 -0.73 -23.65 1.20
C ARG A 28 -1.25 -23.45 2.62
N ILE A 29 -2.55 -23.14 2.77
CA ILE A 29 -3.19 -23.07 4.11
C ILE A 29 -3.63 -24.46 4.61
N GLY A 30 -3.24 -25.52 3.90
CA GLY A 30 -3.56 -26.89 4.22
C GLY A 30 -4.98 -27.23 3.77
N SER A 31 -5.09 -27.81 2.58
CA SER A 31 -6.35 -28.38 2.06
C SER A 31 -6.98 -29.42 3.01
N GLY A 32 -6.20 -29.99 3.95
CA GLY A 32 -6.67 -30.89 5.01
C GLY A 32 -7.03 -30.23 6.35
N ASN A 33 -6.70 -28.95 6.58
CA ASN A 33 -6.99 -28.26 7.86
C ASN A 33 -8.03 -27.16 7.68
N SER A 34 -9.30 -27.56 7.77
CA SER A 34 -10.47 -26.67 7.63
C SER A 34 -10.47 -25.44 8.56
N THR A 35 -9.74 -25.49 9.68
CA THR A 35 -9.70 -24.39 10.65
C THR A 35 -8.89 -23.19 10.14
N SER A 36 -7.73 -23.42 9.51
CA SER A 36 -6.87 -22.32 9.05
C SER A 36 -7.51 -21.52 7.91
N LEU A 37 -8.22 -22.20 7.01
CA LEU A 37 -9.02 -21.53 5.98
C LEU A 37 -10.15 -20.69 6.61
N ARG A 38 -10.90 -21.24 7.56
CA ARG A 38 -11.94 -20.49 8.28
C ARG A 38 -11.38 -19.25 8.98
N SER A 39 -10.24 -19.38 9.65
CA SER A 39 -9.56 -18.27 10.31
C SER A 39 -9.12 -17.19 9.30
N PHE A 40 -8.57 -17.58 8.16
CA PHE A 40 -8.21 -16.64 7.09
C PHE A 40 -9.42 -15.88 6.56
N ILE A 41 -10.52 -16.58 6.30
CA ILE A 41 -11.77 -15.95 5.82
C ILE A 41 -12.34 -15.00 6.87
N ALA A 42 -12.38 -15.41 8.15
CA ALA A 42 -12.82 -14.56 9.24
C ALA A 42 -11.95 -13.29 9.37
N ALA A 43 -10.62 -13.44 9.30
CA ALA A 43 -9.68 -12.32 9.31
C ALA A 43 -9.85 -11.40 8.09
N SER A 44 -10.10 -11.97 6.91
CA SER A 44 -10.36 -11.23 5.66
C SER A 44 -11.61 -10.35 5.78
N HIS A 45 -12.70 -10.89 6.35
CA HIS A 45 -13.91 -10.12 6.62
C HIS A 45 -13.69 -9.02 7.66
N ALA A 46 -12.95 -9.31 8.74
CA ALA A 46 -12.61 -8.32 9.74
C ALA A 46 -11.77 -7.18 9.14
N TYR A 47 -10.79 -7.51 8.30
CA TYR A 47 -9.98 -6.52 7.61
C TYR A 47 -10.81 -5.68 6.65
N GLU A 48 -11.69 -6.30 5.85
CA GLU A 48 -12.56 -5.55 4.95
C GLU A 48 -13.50 -4.60 5.70
N LYS A 49 -14.05 -5.02 6.85
CA LYS A 49 -14.86 -4.14 7.69
C LYS A 49 -14.09 -2.90 8.13
N LEU A 50 -12.80 -3.03 8.45
CA LEU A 50 -11.94 -1.90 8.79
C LEU A 50 -11.69 -1.00 7.57
N LEU A 51 -11.44 -1.58 6.40
CA LEU A 51 -11.22 -0.83 5.16
C LEU A 51 -12.46 -0.05 4.71
N SER A 52 -13.66 -0.59 4.94
CA SER A 52 -14.92 0.02 4.54
C SER A 52 -15.48 1.02 5.58
N ALA A 53 -14.83 1.17 6.73
CA ALA A 53 -15.30 2.08 7.78
C ALA A 53 -15.10 3.54 7.32
N GLU A 54 -16.12 4.39 7.51
CA GLU A 54 -16.15 5.76 6.98
C GLU A 54 -14.95 6.59 7.46
N GLU A 55 -14.54 6.39 8.72
CA GLU A 55 -13.39 7.05 9.33
C GLU A 55 -12.04 6.68 8.70
N ASN A 56 -11.98 5.56 7.96
CA ASN A 56 -10.79 5.06 7.29
C ASN A 56 -10.80 5.34 5.77
N LEU A 57 -11.87 5.93 5.25
CA LEU A 57 -12.04 6.21 3.83
C LEU A 57 -11.76 7.69 3.53
N TYR A 58 -10.92 7.91 2.53
CA TYR A 58 -10.76 9.21 1.89
C TYR A 58 -11.31 9.14 0.47
N GLU A 59 -12.38 9.89 0.21
CA GLU A 59 -13.02 9.93 -1.10
C GLU A 59 -12.69 11.22 -1.84
N TYR A 60 -12.22 11.07 -3.08
CA TYR A 60 -11.92 12.18 -3.96
C TYR A 60 -12.36 11.88 -5.39
N ARG A 61 -13.03 12.85 -6.02
CA ARG A 61 -13.40 12.78 -7.44
C ARG A 61 -12.32 13.46 -8.26
N LEU A 62 -11.55 12.65 -9.01
CA LEU A 62 -10.60 13.17 -9.99
C LEU A 62 -11.33 13.86 -11.15
N ASN A 63 -10.93 15.10 -11.40
CA ASN A 63 -11.28 15.89 -12.57
C ASN A 63 -10.26 15.68 -13.69
N GLU A 64 -10.60 16.13 -14.90
CA GLU A 64 -9.67 16.10 -16.02
C GLU A 64 -8.43 16.95 -15.73
N GLY A 65 -7.25 16.41 -16.06
CA GLY A 65 -5.96 17.04 -15.79
C GLY A 65 -5.41 16.82 -14.38
N GLU A 66 -6.19 16.24 -13.47
CA GLU A 66 -5.71 15.91 -12.13
C GLU A 66 -4.95 14.58 -12.08
N CYS A 67 -3.99 14.50 -11.15
CA CYS A 67 -3.18 13.32 -10.89
C CYS A 67 -3.17 13.03 -9.39
N VAL A 68 -3.31 11.76 -9.03
CA VAL A 68 -3.14 11.27 -7.66
C VAL A 68 -1.91 10.36 -7.61
N ILE A 69 -1.08 10.58 -6.61
CA ILE A 69 0.11 9.76 -6.33
C ILE A 69 -0.06 9.23 -4.91
N PHE A 70 0.13 7.93 -4.73
CA PHE A 70 0.06 7.28 -3.43
C PHE A 70 1.04 6.10 -3.36
N ASP A 71 1.45 5.76 -2.14
CA ASP A 71 2.29 4.59 -1.88
C ASP A 71 1.43 3.31 -1.97
N ASN A 72 1.57 2.57 -3.07
CA ASN A 72 0.84 1.32 -3.32
C ASN A 72 1.21 0.18 -2.34
N ARG A 73 2.30 0.30 -1.58
CA ARG A 73 2.68 -0.65 -0.52
C ARG A 73 2.00 -0.33 0.81
N ARG A 74 1.31 0.81 0.92
CA ARG A 74 0.65 1.26 2.16
C ARG A 74 -0.83 1.56 1.97
N VAL A 75 -1.20 2.28 0.92
CA VAL A 75 -2.56 2.78 0.68
C VAL A 75 -3.29 1.85 -0.29
N LEU A 76 -4.42 1.31 0.15
CA LEU A 76 -5.36 0.62 -0.73
C LEU A 76 -6.23 1.65 -1.45
N HIS A 77 -6.63 1.33 -2.68
CA HIS A 77 -7.42 2.22 -3.49
C HIS A 77 -8.52 1.45 -4.23
N ALA A 78 -9.64 2.12 -4.43
CA ALA A 78 -10.80 1.58 -5.14
C ALA A 78 -11.54 2.72 -5.85
N ARG A 79 -12.66 2.39 -6.46
CA ARG A 79 -13.58 3.37 -7.05
C ARG A 79 -15.01 2.96 -6.76
N LYS A 80 -15.91 3.95 -6.66
CA LYS A 80 -17.35 3.69 -6.68
C LYS A 80 -17.79 3.12 -8.03
N ALA A 81 -18.87 2.36 -8.00
CA ALA A 81 -19.58 1.94 -9.20
C ALA A 81 -20.13 3.17 -9.93
N PHE A 82 -20.19 3.10 -11.26
CA PHE A 82 -20.72 4.17 -12.10
C PHE A 82 -21.39 3.56 -13.34
N ASP A 83 -22.27 4.33 -13.96
CA ASP A 83 -22.96 3.95 -15.19
C ASP A 83 -22.07 4.22 -16.40
N ALA A 84 -21.57 3.16 -17.03
CA ALA A 84 -20.69 3.25 -18.19
C ALA A 84 -21.39 3.74 -19.47
N SER A 85 -22.74 3.80 -19.49
CA SER A 85 -23.50 4.31 -20.64
C SER A 85 -23.61 5.83 -20.69
N LYS A 86 -23.28 6.52 -19.58
CA LYS A 86 -23.55 7.96 -19.39
C LYS A 86 -22.35 8.87 -19.60
N GLY A 87 -21.27 8.39 -20.23
CA GLY A 87 -20.12 9.23 -20.59
C GLY A 87 -18.84 8.45 -20.82
N GLU A 88 -17.78 9.19 -21.16
CA GLU A 88 -16.43 8.65 -21.33
C GLU A 88 -15.61 8.85 -20.06
N ARG A 89 -14.79 7.85 -19.71
CA ARG A 89 -13.83 7.94 -18.60
C ARG A 89 -12.54 7.24 -19.00
N TRP A 90 -11.46 8.01 -19.07
CA TRP A 90 -10.13 7.50 -19.38
C TRP A 90 -9.12 7.96 -18.33
N LEU A 91 -8.37 7.01 -17.77
CA LEU A 91 -7.29 7.27 -16.82
C LEU A 91 -6.02 6.62 -17.35
N LYS A 92 -4.89 7.31 -17.19
CA LYS A 92 -3.55 6.77 -17.45
C LYS A 92 -2.87 6.48 -16.13
N GLY A 93 -2.39 5.25 -15.96
CA GLY A 93 -1.63 4.83 -14.80
C GLY A 93 -0.18 4.54 -15.16
N ALA A 94 0.72 4.79 -14.20
CA ALA A 94 2.12 4.38 -14.25
C ALA A 94 2.59 4.06 -12.82
N TYR A 95 3.69 3.33 -12.70
CA TYR A 95 4.33 3.01 -11.43
C TYR A 95 5.74 3.60 -11.40
N VAL A 96 6.18 4.01 -10.21
CA VAL A 96 7.54 4.44 -9.92
C VAL A 96 8.00 3.64 -8.70
N ASP A 97 9.20 3.07 -8.77
CA ASP A 97 9.77 2.33 -7.64
C ASP A 97 10.21 3.27 -6.51
N ASP A 98 10.12 2.77 -5.28
CA ASP A 98 10.45 3.52 -4.06
C ASP A 98 11.90 4.03 -4.08
N ASP A 99 12.83 3.24 -4.60
CA ASP A 99 14.25 3.59 -4.65
C ASP A 99 14.52 4.81 -5.56
N VAL A 100 13.85 4.88 -6.71
CA VAL A 100 13.89 6.02 -7.63
C VAL A 100 13.30 7.26 -6.96
N PHE A 101 12.15 7.13 -6.30
CA PHE A 101 11.51 8.22 -5.56
C PHE A 101 12.43 8.75 -4.46
N PHE A 102 12.91 7.88 -3.57
CA PHE A 102 13.78 8.28 -2.46
C PHE A 102 15.13 8.80 -2.94
N SER A 103 15.68 8.26 -4.04
CA SER A 103 16.89 8.80 -4.65
C SER A 103 16.72 10.24 -5.10
N LYS A 104 15.61 10.55 -5.78
CA LYS A 104 15.32 11.92 -6.21
C LYS A 104 15.06 12.84 -5.02
N LEU A 105 14.34 12.36 -4.01
CA LEU A 105 14.04 13.12 -2.79
C LEU A 105 15.34 13.53 -2.08
N ARG A 106 16.27 12.62 -1.85
CA ARG A 106 17.56 12.92 -1.20
C ARG A 106 18.36 14.02 -1.92
N VAL A 107 18.39 13.98 -3.26
CA VAL A 107 19.06 15.02 -4.06
C VAL A 107 18.37 16.37 -3.92
N LEU A 108 17.04 16.40 -3.82
CA LEU A 108 16.28 17.63 -3.62
C LEU A 108 16.46 18.16 -2.19
N GLU A 109 16.42 17.31 -1.18
CA GLU A 109 16.70 17.65 0.22
C GLU A 109 18.12 18.22 0.36
N GLU A 110 19.13 17.59 -0.23
CA GLU A 110 20.50 18.13 -0.23
C GLU A 110 20.57 19.53 -0.88
N LYS A 111 19.90 19.71 -2.03
CA LYS A 111 19.90 20.96 -2.78
C LYS A 111 19.20 22.11 -2.03
N PHE A 112 18.08 21.83 -1.38
CA PHE A 112 17.20 22.86 -0.80
C PHE A 112 17.32 23.00 0.72
N GLU A 113 17.75 21.95 1.41
CA GLU A 113 17.91 21.93 2.87
C GLU A 113 19.37 21.76 3.33
N GLY A 114 20.29 21.44 2.40
CA GLY A 114 21.71 21.20 2.72
C GLY A 114 21.97 19.90 3.49
N LYS A 115 20.93 19.06 3.66
CA LYS A 115 20.98 17.79 4.36
C LYS A 115 19.88 16.86 3.85
N TRP A 116 20.04 15.56 4.05
CA TRP A 116 19.04 14.55 3.76
C TRP A 116 19.09 13.43 4.80
N VAL A 117 18.01 12.64 4.90
CA VAL A 117 17.93 11.53 5.86
C VAL A 117 17.75 10.21 5.14
N ALA A 118 18.53 9.20 5.51
CA ALA A 118 18.25 7.82 5.13
C ALA A 118 18.54 6.88 6.28
N GLU A 119 17.65 5.91 6.50
CA GLU A 119 17.81 4.86 7.51
C GLU A 119 18.05 5.42 8.92
N GLY A 120 17.47 6.58 9.23
CA GLY A 120 17.64 7.27 10.52
C GLY A 120 18.94 8.05 10.66
N VAL A 121 19.77 8.11 9.62
CA VAL A 121 21.05 8.85 9.61
C VAL A 121 20.89 10.15 8.82
N VAL A 122 21.19 11.28 9.46
CA VAL A 122 21.27 12.59 8.81
C VAL A 122 22.62 12.71 8.09
N ARG A 123 22.58 13.16 6.84
CA ARG A 123 23.77 13.40 6.01
C ARG A 123 23.72 14.83 5.50
N HIS A 124 24.88 15.46 5.40
CA HIS A 124 25.02 16.84 4.97
C HIS A 124 25.57 16.90 3.54
N ALA A 125 25.28 18.01 2.84
CA ALA A 125 25.80 18.24 1.51
C ALA A 125 27.33 18.16 1.48
N VAL A 126 27.87 17.44 0.50
CA VAL A 126 29.31 17.39 0.26
C VAL A 126 29.68 18.65 -0.51
N LYS A 127 30.53 19.50 0.10
CA LYS A 127 31.06 20.72 -0.52
C LYS A 127 32.00 20.40 -1.68
#